data_AF-A0A3D3XS75-F1
#
_entry.id   AF-A0A3D3XS75-F1
#
_cell.length_a   1.000
_cell.length_b   1.000
_cell.length_c   1.000
_cell.angle_alpha   90.00
_cell.angle_beta   90.00
_cell.angle_gamma   90.00
#
_symmetry.space_group_name_H-M   'P 1'
#
loop_
_entity.id
_entity.type
_entity.pdbx_description
1 polymer ?
#
loop_
_entity_poly.entity_id
_entity_poly.type
_entity_poly.pdbx_seq_one_letter_code
_entity_poly.pdbx_strand_id
1 'polypeptide(L)'
;MKRFIVALLTIGAFTSCEREITVVDPAALDDRNIYIRAYKYFDGNIADTSTVYQINGDLIKLSHAYITLSGAEFVSVDEKDTTHTDNDLTAIDLLATSEVKLAQLPRGSYNGRLNYHIGLDSARAYAAPETLEETNPLVKGHLWNGPATGHSFFQLEGRVFDLNDSLFTAPTSTFTWRIASEDMVIERSEKRNFNVAANKDVFFVIDLDIEKLFLGLQPSSTPEIYSDPGDADDYNKAQILSDNLKSEFVFKL
;
A
#
# COMPACT_ATOMS: atom_id res chain seq x y z
N MET A 1 64.42 -30.07 34.74
CA MET A 1 64.40 -28.62 34.46
C MET A 1 63.94 -28.39 33.02
N LYS A 2 62.91 -27.54 32.82
CA LYS A 2 62.46 -26.87 31.57
C LYS A 2 62.05 -27.80 30.39
N ARG A 3 60.75 -28.06 30.16
CA ARG A 3 59.79 -27.26 29.35
C ARG A 3 60.30 -26.93 27.94
N PHE A 4 59.68 -27.52 26.90
CA PHE A 4 59.18 -26.80 25.72
C PHE A 4 58.07 -27.62 25.04
N ILE A 5 56.91 -26.99 24.89
CA ILE A 5 55.73 -27.41 24.10
C ILE A 5 55.79 -26.62 22.80
N VAL A 6 55.62 -27.28 21.64
CA VAL A 6 55.11 -26.73 20.35
C VAL A 6 54.57 -27.96 19.59
N ALA A 7 53.28 -28.26 19.41
CA ALA A 7 52.11 -27.57 18.84
C ALA A 7 52.07 -27.49 17.29
N LEU A 8 51.12 -28.28 16.73
CA LEU A 8 50.32 -28.12 15.51
C LEU A 8 50.94 -28.22 14.10
N LEU A 9 50.29 -29.05 13.28
CA LEU A 9 49.87 -28.71 11.92
C LEU A 9 48.62 -29.54 11.54
N THR A 10 47.46 -29.12 12.03
CA THR A 10 46.16 -29.46 11.43
C THR A 10 45.89 -28.45 10.32
N ILE A 11 45.96 -28.92 9.07
CA ILE A 11 45.56 -28.13 7.90
C ILE A 11 44.03 -28.03 7.94
N GLY A 12 43.53 -26.91 8.46
CA GLY A 12 42.13 -26.52 8.33
C GLY A 12 41.87 -26.14 6.87
N ALA A 13 40.99 -26.89 6.21
CA ALA A 13 40.41 -26.47 4.94
C ALA A 13 39.59 -25.20 5.19
N PHE A 14 40.09 -24.06 4.75
CA PHE A 14 39.29 -22.85 4.61
C PHE A 14 38.33 -23.08 3.44
N THR A 15 37.11 -23.51 3.74
CA THR A 15 35.98 -23.32 2.83
C THR A 15 35.70 -21.83 2.81
N SER A 16 36.31 -21.12 1.84
CA SER A 16 35.88 -19.78 1.47
C SER A 16 34.42 -19.88 1.06
N CYS A 17 33.52 -19.40 1.91
CA CYS A 17 32.15 -19.10 1.53
C CYS A 17 32.25 -17.86 0.66
N GLU A 18 32.54 -18.03 -0.64
CA GLU A 18 32.35 -16.95 -1.61
C GLU A 18 30.86 -16.65 -1.63
N ARG A 19 30.48 -15.66 -0.83
CA ARG A 19 29.17 -15.05 -0.92
C ARG A 19 29.16 -14.34 -2.26
N GLU A 20 28.58 -15.01 -3.25
CA GLU A 20 28.34 -14.45 -4.58
C GLU A 20 27.67 -13.10 -4.38
N ILE A 21 28.41 -12.02 -4.68
CA ILE A 21 27.85 -10.68 -4.62
C ILE A 21 26.90 -10.64 -5.80
N THR A 22 25.60 -10.75 -5.54
CA THR A 22 24.58 -10.51 -6.54
C THR A 22 24.83 -9.13 -7.13
N VAL A 23 25.31 -9.10 -8.38
CA VAL A 23 25.37 -7.88 -9.17
C VAL A 23 23.91 -7.51 -9.41
N VAL A 24 23.39 -6.63 -8.56
CA VAL A 24 22.06 -6.05 -8.77
C VAL A 24 22.17 -5.21 -10.03
N ASP A 25 21.45 -5.62 -11.07
CA ASP A 25 21.30 -4.79 -12.26
C ASP A 25 20.74 -3.43 -11.81
N PRO A 26 21.45 -2.30 -12.06
CA PRO A 26 20.95 -0.99 -11.70
C PRO A 26 19.60 -0.67 -12.34
N ALA A 27 19.24 -1.30 -13.47
CA ALA A 27 17.93 -1.18 -14.09
C ALA A 27 16.83 -1.93 -13.32
N ALA A 28 17.18 -2.86 -12.43
CA ALA A 28 16.26 -3.53 -11.53
C ALA A 28 16.02 -2.76 -10.21
N LEU A 29 16.73 -1.64 -10.00
CA LEU A 29 16.51 -0.77 -8.85
C LEU A 29 15.36 0.18 -9.13
N ASP A 30 14.38 0.19 -8.23
CA ASP A 30 13.25 1.12 -8.27
C ASP A 30 13.73 2.57 -8.07
N ASP A 31 13.72 3.33 -9.16
CA ASP A 31 14.29 4.68 -9.32
C ASP A 31 13.28 5.82 -9.11
N ARG A 32 12.07 5.49 -8.65
CA ARG A 32 11.00 6.47 -8.39
C ARG A 32 11.44 7.48 -7.33
N ASN A 33 11.22 8.76 -7.64
CA ASN A 33 11.63 9.91 -6.84
C ASN A 33 10.44 10.77 -6.37
N ILE A 34 9.22 10.37 -6.72
CA ILE A 34 7.97 10.96 -6.26
C ILE A 34 7.31 9.99 -5.28
N TYR A 35 7.00 10.49 -4.08
CA TYR A 35 6.48 9.72 -2.97
C TYR A 35 5.20 10.34 -2.41
N ILE A 36 4.33 9.49 -1.87
CA ILE A 36 3.27 9.88 -0.94
C ILE A 36 3.74 9.51 0.47
N ARG A 37 3.75 10.48 1.38
CA ARG A 37 3.92 10.23 2.80
C ARG A 37 2.56 10.20 3.48
N ALA A 38 2.17 9.04 3.98
CA ALA A 38 0.89 8.81 4.61
C ALA A 38 1.01 8.76 6.15
N TYR A 39 0.38 9.73 6.81
CA TYR A 39 0.15 9.69 8.25
C TYR A 39 -1.26 9.14 8.50
N LYS A 40 -1.35 8.06 9.28
CA LYS A 40 -2.60 7.36 9.52
C LYS A 40 -3.07 7.68 10.93
N TYR A 41 -4.30 8.13 11.05
CA TYR A 41 -4.89 8.52 12.32
C TYR A 41 -6.16 7.72 12.61
N PHE A 42 -6.44 7.54 13.89
CA PHE A 42 -7.69 7.01 14.41
C PHE A 42 -7.97 7.75 15.72
N ASP A 43 -9.16 8.35 15.87
CA ASP A 43 -9.51 9.19 17.02
C ASP A 43 -8.42 10.23 17.35
N GLY A 44 -7.92 10.90 16.30
CA GLY A 44 -6.87 11.92 16.39
C GLY A 44 -5.45 11.42 16.78
N ASN A 45 -5.27 10.14 17.07
CA ASN A 45 -3.99 9.53 17.41
C ASN A 45 -3.42 8.74 16.23
N ILE A 46 -2.11 8.47 16.22
CA ILE A 46 -1.51 7.62 15.17
C ILE A 46 -2.12 6.23 15.26
N ALA A 47 -2.65 5.75 14.13
CA ALA A 47 -3.23 4.42 14.02
C ALA A 47 -2.11 3.35 14.08
N ASP A 48 -2.38 2.26 14.80
CA ASP A 48 -1.45 1.16 15.05
C ASP A 48 -2.22 -0.17 15.19
N THR A 49 -1.56 -1.27 14.84
CA THR A 49 -2.19 -2.61 14.80
C THR A 49 -2.31 -3.28 16.17
N SER A 50 -1.66 -2.74 17.21
CA SER A 50 -1.71 -3.28 18.58
C SER A 50 -2.82 -2.65 19.44
N THR A 51 -3.34 -1.50 19.03
CA THR A 51 -4.34 -0.71 19.77
C THR A 51 -5.76 -1.20 19.51
N VAL A 52 -6.57 -1.25 20.57
CA VAL A 52 -8.02 -1.49 20.45
C VAL A 52 -8.72 -0.15 20.24
N TYR A 53 -9.53 -0.09 19.20
CA TYR A 53 -10.34 1.06 18.85
C TYR A 53 -11.82 0.76 19.09
N GLN A 54 -12.59 1.78 19.46
CA GLN A 54 -14.04 1.69 19.49
C GLN A 54 -14.60 2.38 18.25
N ILE A 55 -15.44 1.68 17.48
CA ILE A 55 -16.06 2.24 16.27
C ILE A 55 -17.46 1.66 16.08
N ASN A 56 -18.46 2.53 15.90
CA ASN A 56 -19.85 2.14 15.63
C ASN A 56 -20.40 1.07 16.62
N GLY A 57 -19.94 1.09 17.88
CA GLY A 57 -20.35 0.14 18.92
C GLY A 57 -19.49 -1.14 19.00
N ASP A 58 -18.58 -1.37 18.05
CA ASP A 58 -17.65 -2.49 18.05
C ASP A 58 -16.31 -2.10 18.70
N LEU A 59 -15.62 -3.08 19.29
CA LEU A 59 -14.19 -2.97 19.63
C LEU A 59 -13.38 -3.70 18.57
N ILE A 60 -12.43 -3.00 17.94
CA ILE A 60 -11.64 -3.55 16.85
C ILE A 60 -10.14 -3.40 17.06
N LYS A 61 -9.36 -4.29 16.44
CA LYS A 61 -7.95 -4.06 16.13
C LYS A 61 -7.77 -4.09 14.62
N LEU A 62 -7.08 -3.10 14.09
CA LEU A 62 -6.69 -3.06 12.69
C LEU A 62 -5.58 -4.09 12.45
N SER A 63 -5.65 -4.81 11.34
CA SER A 63 -4.61 -5.75 10.93
C SER A 63 -3.80 -5.18 9.77
N HIS A 64 -4.48 -4.81 8.69
CA HIS A 64 -3.85 -4.31 7.46
C HIS A 64 -4.73 -3.26 6.79
N ALA A 65 -4.10 -2.32 6.08
CA ALA A 65 -4.78 -1.41 5.16
C ALA A 65 -3.99 -1.36 3.86
N TYR A 66 -4.24 -2.30 2.97
CA TYR A 66 -3.54 -2.36 1.69
C TYR A 66 -4.10 -1.34 0.71
N ILE A 67 -3.22 -0.77 -0.10
CA ILE A 67 -3.57 0.13 -1.20
C ILE A 67 -2.75 -0.19 -2.44
N THR A 68 -3.38 -0.07 -3.60
CA THR A 68 -2.74 -0.14 -4.91
C THR A 68 -2.81 1.23 -5.59
N LEU A 69 -1.65 1.75 -6.02
CA LEU A 69 -1.53 3.00 -6.77
C LEU A 69 -0.95 2.71 -8.15
N SER A 70 -1.48 3.34 -9.19
CA SER A 70 -0.98 3.20 -10.57
C SER A 70 -1.28 4.42 -11.44
N GLY A 71 -0.78 4.41 -12.68
CA GLY A 71 -1.11 5.38 -13.72
C GLY A 71 -0.60 6.78 -13.42
N ALA A 72 0.51 6.90 -12.70
CA ALA A 72 1.03 8.19 -12.33
C ALA A 72 1.60 8.95 -13.54
N GLU A 73 1.15 10.18 -13.75
CA GLU A 73 1.63 11.04 -14.83
C GLU A 73 1.63 12.51 -14.39
N PHE A 74 2.53 13.29 -14.97
CA PHE A 74 2.54 14.74 -14.79
C PHE A 74 2.08 15.44 -16.06
N VAL A 75 1.16 16.39 -15.94
CA VAL A 75 0.68 17.24 -17.04
C VAL A 75 1.02 18.70 -16.72
N SER A 76 1.70 19.38 -17.65
CA SER A 76 2.05 20.80 -17.50
C SER A 76 0.81 21.70 -17.38
N VAL A 77 0.98 22.87 -16.77
CA VAL A 77 -0.11 23.84 -16.57
C VAL A 77 -0.76 24.32 -17.88
N ASP A 78 -0.01 24.30 -18.99
CA ASP A 78 -0.52 24.63 -20.32
C ASP A 78 -1.01 23.41 -21.11
N GLU A 79 -1.02 22.23 -20.49
CA GLU A 79 -1.51 20.94 -21.02
C GLU A 79 -0.81 20.50 -22.32
N LYS A 80 0.40 21.00 -22.57
CA LYS A 80 1.19 20.66 -23.76
C LYS A 80 2.20 19.55 -23.54
N ASP A 81 2.70 19.42 -22.31
CA ASP A 81 3.71 18.45 -21.96
C ASP A 81 3.14 17.46 -20.94
N THR A 82 3.09 16.19 -21.31
CA THR A 82 2.78 15.08 -20.40
C THR A 82 4.02 14.23 -20.20
N THR A 83 4.38 13.98 -18.95
CA THR A 83 5.45 13.04 -18.56
C THR A 83 4.80 11.81 -17.95
N HIS A 84 4.88 10.69 -18.68
CA HIS A 84 4.47 9.38 -18.17
C HIS A 84 5.64 8.70 -17.45
N THR A 85 5.34 7.75 -16.57
CA THR A 85 6.33 6.94 -15.87
C THR A 85 6.10 5.46 -16.15
N ASP A 86 7.17 4.73 -16.49
CA ASP A 86 7.08 3.30 -16.83
C ASP A 86 6.97 2.42 -15.57
N ASN A 87 7.45 2.92 -14.43
CA ASN A 87 7.30 2.30 -13.12
C ASN A 87 6.30 3.13 -12.30
N ASP A 88 5.01 2.83 -12.47
CA ASP A 88 3.90 3.56 -11.86
C ASP A 88 3.14 2.74 -10.81
N LEU A 89 3.42 1.43 -10.71
CA LEU A 89 2.66 0.50 -9.87
C LEU A 89 3.25 0.39 -8.46
N THR A 90 2.40 0.53 -7.45
CA THR A 90 2.73 0.22 -6.05
C THR A 90 1.57 -0.50 -5.39
N ALA A 91 1.87 -1.56 -4.63
CA ALA A 91 0.92 -2.22 -3.75
C ALA A 91 1.59 -2.44 -2.40
N ILE A 92 1.03 -1.85 -1.33
CA ILE A 92 1.65 -1.85 0.01
C ILE A 92 0.59 -1.86 1.11
N ASP A 93 0.98 -2.27 2.31
CA ASP A 93 0.21 -2.06 3.54
C ASP A 93 0.55 -0.68 4.14
N LEU A 94 -0.45 0.21 4.15
CA LEU A 94 -0.35 1.55 4.73
C LEU A 94 -0.15 1.52 6.23
N LEU A 95 -0.58 0.49 6.96
CA LEU A 95 -0.34 0.41 8.41
C LEU A 95 1.13 0.09 8.71
N ALA A 96 1.78 -0.70 7.85
CA ALA A 96 3.19 -1.06 7.99
C ALA A 96 4.16 -0.02 7.38
N THR A 97 3.69 0.80 6.44
CA THR A 97 4.54 1.71 5.65
C THR A 97 4.04 3.15 5.71
N SER A 98 4.94 4.13 5.85
CA SER A 98 4.58 5.56 5.82
C SER A 98 4.94 6.26 4.51
N GLU A 99 5.84 5.70 3.71
CA GLU A 99 6.31 6.31 2.46
C GLU A 99 6.04 5.38 1.29
N VAL A 100 5.25 5.86 0.35
CA VAL A 100 4.72 5.10 -0.79
C VAL A 100 5.31 5.69 -2.05
N LYS A 101 6.04 4.88 -2.82
CA LYS A 101 6.55 5.33 -4.11
C LYS A 101 5.40 5.45 -5.11
N LEU A 102 5.41 6.52 -5.89
CA LEU A 102 4.33 6.84 -6.82
C LEU A 102 4.83 6.91 -8.26
N ALA A 103 5.90 7.67 -8.52
CA ALA A 103 6.35 7.93 -9.89
C ALA A 103 7.83 8.26 -9.95
N GLN A 104 8.38 8.14 -11.15
CA GLN A 104 9.65 8.74 -11.53
C GLN A 104 9.39 9.97 -12.41
N LEU A 105 10.01 11.10 -12.06
CA LEU A 105 10.04 12.30 -12.89
C LEU A 105 11.51 12.75 -13.12
N PRO A 106 11.88 13.19 -14.34
CA PRO A 106 13.18 13.78 -14.59
C PRO A 106 13.49 14.99 -13.71
N ARG A 107 14.76 15.41 -13.69
CA ARG A 107 15.13 16.65 -13.01
C ARG A 107 14.52 17.85 -13.72
N GLY A 108 13.87 18.73 -12.97
CA GLY A 108 13.17 19.87 -13.55
C GLY A 108 12.33 20.64 -12.54
N SER A 109 11.77 21.74 -13.03
CA SER A 109 10.75 22.52 -12.34
C SER A 109 9.40 22.16 -12.94
N TYR A 110 8.48 21.72 -12.08
CA TYR A 110 7.17 21.23 -12.45
C TYR A 110 6.12 22.24 -11.98
N ASN A 111 5.26 22.68 -12.90
CA ASN A 111 4.08 23.50 -12.63
C ASN A 111 2.93 22.95 -13.46
N GLY A 112 1.94 22.35 -12.80
CA GLY A 112 0.89 21.61 -13.48
C GLY A 112 0.13 20.69 -12.52
N ARG A 113 -0.21 19.49 -13.00
CA ARG A 113 -0.95 18.48 -12.24
C ARG A 113 -0.19 17.16 -12.20
N LEU A 114 -0.22 16.51 -11.05
CA LEU A 114 0.12 15.10 -10.91
C LEU A 114 -1.19 14.31 -10.89
N ASN A 115 -1.39 13.45 -11.88
CA ASN A 115 -2.49 12.50 -11.92
C ASN A 115 -1.98 11.12 -11.47
N TYR A 116 -2.84 10.36 -10.82
CA TYR A 116 -2.64 8.95 -10.47
C TYR A 116 -3.98 8.33 -10.09
N HIS A 117 -4.02 7.02 -9.94
CA HIS A 117 -5.23 6.32 -9.53
C HIS A 117 -4.97 5.48 -8.28
N ILE A 118 -5.97 5.40 -7.40
CA ILE A 118 -6.06 4.29 -6.46
C ILE A 118 -6.80 3.17 -7.20
N GLY A 119 -6.05 2.13 -7.55
CA GLY A 119 -6.51 1.03 -8.39
C GLY A 119 -5.58 0.73 -9.55
N LEU A 120 -6.08 -0.07 -10.48
CA LEU A 120 -5.34 -0.66 -11.59
C LEU A 120 -6.11 -0.49 -12.89
N ASP A 121 -5.39 -0.49 -14.02
CA ASP A 121 -6.02 -0.75 -15.31
C ASP A 121 -6.49 -2.21 -15.42
N SER A 122 -7.35 -2.48 -16.40
CA SER A 122 -7.96 -3.79 -16.64
C SER A 122 -6.93 -4.91 -16.81
N ALA A 123 -5.84 -4.66 -17.55
CA ALA A 123 -4.82 -5.66 -17.79
C ALA A 123 -4.09 -6.06 -16.50
N ARG A 124 -3.74 -5.09 -15.65
CA ARG A 124 -3.05 -5.32 -14.38
C ARG A 124 -3.98 -5.85 -13.29
N ALA A 125 -5.25 -5.43 -13.28
CA ALA A 125 -6.24 -5.86 -12.29
C ALA A 125 -6.48 -7.37 -12.30
N TYR A 126 -6.43 -8.02 -13.47
CA TYR A 126 -6.71 -9.45 -13.62
C TYR A 126 -5.46 -10.32 -13.84
N ALA A 127 -4.26 -9.76 -13.73
CA ALA A 127 -3.02 -10.52 -13.82
C ALA A 127 -2.79 -11.34 -12.54
N ALA A 128 -2.90 -12.66 -12.64
CA ALA A 128 -2.77 -13.55 -11.48
C ALA A 128 -1.35 -13.51 -10.90
N PRO A 129 -1.17 -13.54 -9.56
CA PRO A 129 0.14 -13.44 -8.91
C PRO A 129 1.20 -14.39 -9.46
N GLU A 130 0.82 -15.63 -9.79
CA GLU A 130 1.71 -16.67 -10.31
C GLU A 130 2.25 -16.40 -11.72
N THR A 131 1.67 -15.43 -12.44
CA THR A 131 2.11 -15.01 -13.78
C THR A 131 3.01 -13.77 -13.74
N LEU A 132 3.17 -13.16 -12.56
CA LEU A 132 3.91 -11.93 -12.38
C LEU A 132 5.37 -12.21 -12.06
N GLU A 133 6.26 -11.34 -12.55
CA GLU A 133 7.67 -11.33 -12.17
C GLU A 133 7.83 -11.12 -10.65
N GLU A 134 8.89 -11.68 -10.06
CA GLU A 134 9.13 -11.60 -8.61
C GLU A 134 9.23 -10.17 -8.05
N THR A 135 9.58 -9.21 -8.90
CA THR A 135 9.69 -7.79 -8.55
C THR A 135 8.37 -7.04 -8.65
N ASN A 136 7.31 -7.65 -9.19
CA ASN A 136 6.02 -7.00 -9.32
C ASN A 136 5.37 -6.80 -7.94
N PRO A 137 4.87 -5.60 -7.60
CA PRO A 137 4.23 -5.33 -6.31
C PRO A 137 3.05 -6.26 -5.96
N LEU A 138 2.37 -6.82 -6.96
CA LEU A 138 1.20 -7.68 -6.78
C LEU A 138 1.53 -9.18 -6.64
N VAL A 139 2.80 -9.58 -6.81
CA VAL A 139 3.23 -11.00 -6.85
C VAL A 139 2.95 -11.76 -5.55
N LYS A 140 2.86 -11.06 -4.41
CA LYS A 140 2.57 -11.70 -3.11
C LYS A 140 1.11 -12.14 -2.96
N GLY A 141 0.21 -11.66 -3.82
CA GLY A 141 -1.18 -12.09 -3.86
C GLY A 141 -2.04 -11.68 -2.66
N HIS A 142 -1.57 -10.81 -1.76
CA HIS A 142 -2.37 -10.33 -0.62
C HIS A 142 -3.67 -9.64 -1.04
N LEU A 143 -3.66 -9.00 -2.21
CA LEU A 143 -4.79 -8.29 -2.79
C LEU A 143 -5.56 -9.12 -3.82
N TRP A 144 -5.12 -10.35 -4.12
CA TRP A 144 -5.72 -11.16 -5.18
C TRP A 144 -6.98 -11.87 -4.70
N ASN A 145 -8.11 -11.60 -5.35
CA ASN A 145 -9.42 -12.16 -5.00
C ASN A 145 -9.87 -13.28 -5.96
N GLY A 146 -9.00 -13.69 -6.87
CA GLY A 146 -9.30 -14.66 -7.92
C GLY A 146 -9.68 -14.00 -9.25
N PRO A 147 -9.83 -14.81 -10.32
CA PRO A 147 -9.90 -14.33 -11.69
C PRO A 147 -11.17 -13.56 -12.04
N ALA A 148 -12.24 -13.68 -11.24
CA ALA A 148 -13.49 -12.98 -11.48
C ALA A 148 -13.48 -11.54 -10.97
N THR A 149 -12.76 -11.27 -9.88
CA THR A 149 -12.73 -9.98 -9.18
C THR A 149 -11.39 -9.26 -9.35
N GLY A 150 -10.30 -10.01 -9.56
CA GLY A 150 -8.97 -9.45 -9.71
C GLY A 150 -8.34 -9.00 -8.40
N HIS A 151 -7.39 -8.08 -8.50
CA HIS A 151 -6.74 -7.45 -7.35
C HIS A 151 -7.59 -6.34 -6.75
N SER A 152 -7.64 -6.28 -5.42
CA SER A 152 -8.20 -5.13 -4.70
C SER A 152 -7.35 -3.89 -4.90
N PHE A 153 -8.02 -2.76 -5.09
CA PHE A 153 -7.44 -1.43 -5.15
C PHE A 153 -7.18 -0.88 -3.75
N PHE A 154 -8.05 -1.27 -2.81
CA PHE A 154 -7.90 -1.03 -1.39
C PHE A 154 -8.49 -2.21 -0.62
N GLN A 155 -7.84 -2.61 0.48
CA GLN A 155 -8.31 -3.67 1.36
C GLN A 155 -8.03 -3.32 2.82
N LEU A 156 -9.09 -3.15 3.62
CA LEU A 156 -9.01 -2.93 5.05
C LEU A 156 -9.37 -4.20 5.80
N GLU A 157 -8.48 -4.62 6.70
CA GLU A 157 -8.65 -5.82 7.50
C GLU A 157 -8.57 -5.53 8.98
N GLY A 158 -9.36 -6.26 9.76
CA GLY A 158 -9.28 -6.18 11.20
C GLY A 158 -10.02 -7.31 11.91
N ARG A 159 -10.04 -7.16 13.22
CA ARG A 159 -10.59 -8.14 14.17
C ARG A 159 -11.57 -7.43 15.07
N VAL A 160 -12.72 -8.03 15.31
CA VAL A 160 -13.73 -7.56 16.25
C VAL A 160 -13.60 -8.34 17.56
N PHE A 161 -13.80 -7.67 18.69
CA PHE A 161 -13.71 -8.25 20.03
C PHE A 161 -15.01 -8.07 20.81
N ASP A 162 -15.22 -8.94 21.79
CA ASP A 162 -16.31 -8.79 22.75
C ASP A 162 -16.07 -7.54 23.61
N LEU A 163 -17.13 -6.75 23.83
CA LEU A 163 -17.12 -5.56 24.69
C LEU A 163 -16.74 -5.88 26.15
N ASN A 164 -16.93 -7.12 26.57
CA ASN A 164 -16.63 -7.59 27.92
C ASN A 164 -15.26 -8.29 28.03
N ASP A 165 -14.55 -8.52 26.92
CA ASP A 165 -13.18 -9.01 26.96
C ASP A 165 -12.26 -7.87 27.41
N SER A 166 -11.42 -8.12 28.42
CA SER A 166 -10.44 -7.14 28.91
C SER A 166 -9.02 -7.43 28.43
N LEU A 167 -8.79 -8.61 27.85
CA LEU A 167 -7.48 -9.06 27.38
C LEU A 167 -7.32 -8.85 25.88
N PHE A 168 -8.41 -8.84 25.10
CA PHE A 168 -8.42 -8.60 23.66
C PHE A 168 -7.43 -9.48 22.90
N THR A 169 -7.42 -10.77 23.27
CA THR A 169 -6.50 -11.77 22.71
C THR A 169 -7.18 -12.71 21.72
N ALA A 170 -8.48 -12.97 21.89
CA ALA A 170 -9.27 -13.82 21.00
C ALA A 170 -10.39 -12.98 20.36
N PRO A 171 -10.37 -12.77 19.04
CA PRO A 171 -11.42 -12.02 18.38
C PRO A 171 -12.71 -12.85 18.29
N THR A 172 -13.85 -12.18 18.30
CA THR A 172 -15.17 -12.78 18.04
C THR A 172 -15.39 -13.01 16.55
N SER A 173 -14.89 -12.11 15.71
CA SER A 173 -14.88 -12.24 14.25
C SER A 173 -13.75 -11.43 13.63
N THR A 174 -13.55 -11.61 12.33
CA THR A 174 -12.70 -10.77 11.50
C THR A 174 -13.56 -9.99 10.52
N PHE A 175 -13.04 -8.86 10.03
CA PHE A 175 -13.62 -8.18 8.89
C PHE A 175 -12.58 -7.98 7.79
N THR A 176 -13.02 -8.00 6.53
CA THR A 176 -12.22 -7.70 5.36
C THR A 176 -13.06 -6.95 4.35
N TRP A 177 -12.69 -5.70 4.12
CA TRP A 177 -13.43 -4.79 3.27
C TRP A 177 -12.59 -4.40 2.07
N ARG A 178 -13.14 -4.60 0.87
CA ARG A 178 -12.41 -4.42 -0.38
C ARG A 178 -13.08 -3.38 -1.26
N ILE A 179 -12.25 -2.62 -1.94
CA ILE A 179 -12.60 -1.93 -3.18
C ILE A 179 -11.88 -2.68 -4.28
N ALA A 180 -12.63 -3.23 -5.22
CA ALA A 180 -12.12 -3.89 -6.41
C ALA A 180 -13.08 -3.57 -7.58
N SER A 181 -12.74 -4.03 -8.78
CA SER A 181 -13.47 -3.76 -10.02
C SER A 181 -13.15 -2.40 -10.67
N GLU A 182 -13.03 -2.41 -12.00
CA GLU A 182 -12.54 -1.28 -12.82
C GLU A 182 -13.39 -0.01 -12.70
N ASP A 183 -14.68 -0.15 -12.41
CA ASP A 183 -15.62 0.95 -12.22
C ASP A 183 -15.45 1.66 -10.87
N MET A 184 -14.70 1.08 -9.93
CA MET A 184 -14.36 1.68 -8.64
C MET A 184 -12.95 2.28 -8.59
N VAL A 185 -12.27 2.43 -9.73
CA VAL A 185 -10.99 3.15 -9.78
C VAL A 185 -11.18 4.59 -9.29
N ILE A 186 -10.37 5.02 -8.31
CA ILE A 186 -10.43 6.38 -7.78
C ILE A 186 -9.35 7.22 -8.46
N GLU A 187 -9.78 8.12 -9.35
CA GLU A 187 -8.87 9.07 -9.98
C GLU A 187 -8.48 10.21 -9.03
N ARG A 188 -7.19 10.54 -9.02
CA ARG A 188 -6.59 11.64 -8.26
C ARG A 188 -5.86 12.57 -9.20
N SER A 189 -6.07 13.86 -9.01
CA SER A 189 -5.42 14.92 -9.79
C SER A 189 -5.11 16.08 -8.88
N GLU A 190 -3.82 16.42 -8.78
CA GLU A 190 -3.34 17.36 -7.77
C GLU A 190 -2.49 18.45 -8.39
N LYS A 191 -2.99 19.70 -8.32
CA LYS A 191 -2.31 20.88 -8.88
C LYS A 191 -1.20 21.35 -7.96
N ARG A 192 0.07 21.22 -8.36
CA ARG A 192 1.22 21.67 -7.57
C ARG A 192 2.35 22.25 -8.40
N ASN A 193 3.16 23.04 -7.71
CA ASN A 193 4.48 23.48 -8.16
C ASN A 193 5.53 22.82 -7.29
N PHE A 194 6.48 22.12 -7.89
CA PHE A 194 7.57 21.46 -7.17
C PHE A 194 8.82 21.34 -8.05
N ASN A 195 9.95 21.02 -7.43
CA ASN A 195 11.22 20.85 -8.11
C ASN A 195 11.78 19.45 -7.83
N VAL A 196 12.17 18.76 -8.89
CA VAL A 196 12.92 17.50 -8.79
C VAL A 196 14.39 17.82 -8.96
N ALA A 197 15.16 17.66 -7.88
CA ALA A 197 16.60 17.95 -7.87
C ALA A 197 17.43 16.67 -8.00
N ALA A 198 18.72 16.84 -8.33
CA ALA A 198 19.70 15.76 -8.25
C ALA A 198 19.80 15.27 -6.79
N ASN A 199 19.20 14.12 -6.50
CA ASN A 199 19.22 13.46 -5.18
C ASN A 199 18.24 14.04 -4.15
N LYS A 200 17.10 14.56 -4.59
CA LYS A 200 15.99 14.85 -3.68
C LYS A 200 14.71 14.19 -4.16
N ASP A 201 14.09 13.47 -3.25
CA ASP A 201 12.75 12.94 -3.41
C ASP A 201 11.72 14.04 -3.13
N VAL A 202 10.62 13.98 -3.85
CA VAL A 202 9.46 14.86 -3.66
C VAL A 202 8.42 14.08 -2.87
N PHE A 203 7.97 14.64 -1.75
CA PHE A 203 6.96 14.02 -0.90
C PHE A 203 5.66 14.81 -0.95
N PHE A 204 4.57 14.13 -1.30
CA PHE A 204 3.21 14.62 -1.14
C PHE A 204 2.64 14.01 0.14
N VAL A 205 2.15 14.85 1.06
CA VAL A 205 1.67 14.39 2.36
C VAL A 205 0.16 14.16 2.33
N ILE A 206 -0.29 13.01 2.83
CA ILE A 206 -1.69 12.75 3.18
C ILE A 206 -1.81 12.53 4.69
N ASP A 207 -2.90 13.04 5.26
CA ASP A 207 -3.38 12.63 6.57
C ASP A 207 -4.63 11.78 6.35
N LEU A 208 -4.47 10.46 6.50
CA LEU A 208 -5.53 9.48 6.36
C LEU A 208 -6.18 9.25 7.71
N ASP A 209 -7.40 9.71 7.88
CA ASP A 209 -8.23 9.38 9.03
C ASP A 209 -8.94 8.04 8.79
N ILE A 210 -8.41 6.98 9.37
CA ILE A 210 -8.91 5.61 9.19
C ILE A 210 -10.30 5.46 9.79
N GLU A 211 -10.64 6.20 10.84
CA GLU A 211 -11.96 6.15 11.48
C GLU A 211 -13.07 6.45 10.46
N LYS A 212 -12.82 7.40 9.56
CA LYS A 212 -13.80 7.81 8.56
C LYS A 212 -14.06 6.77 7.48
N LEU A 213 -13.19 5.77 7.32
CA LEU A 213 -13.46 4.65 6.43
C LEU A 213 -14.67 3.81 6.90
N PHE A 214 -15.03 3.91 8.18
CA PHE A 214 -16.16 3.21 8.80
C PHE A 214 -17.47 4.02 8.76
N LEU A 215 -17.51 5.20 8.12
CA LEU A 215 -18.76 5.95 8.01
C LEU A 215 -19.80 5.16 7.21
N GLY A 216 -20.92 4.84 7.86
CA GLY A 216 -21.99 4.03 7.27
C GLY A 216 -21.70 2.51 7.23
N LEU A 217 -20.58 2.05 7.79
CA LEU A 217 -20.18 0.64 7.81
C LEU A 217 -19.85 0.18 9.23
N GLN A 218 -20.36 -0.98 9.64
CA GLN A 218 -20.08 -1.53 10.96
C GLN A 218 -19.43 -2.93 10.82
N PRO A 219 -18.23 -3.16 11.37
CA PRO A 219 -17.50 -4.42 11.22
C PRO A 219 -18.24 -5.68 11.64
N SER A 220 -18.96 -5.65 12.76
CA SER A 220 -19.66 -6.82 13.28
C SER A 220 -20.89 -7.22 12.45
N SER A 221 -21.54 -6.27 11.78
CA SER A 221 -22.70 -6.51 10.92
C SER A 221 -22.35 -6.64 9.43
N THR A 222 -21.21 -6.09 9.03
CA THR A 222 -20.63 -6.17 7.69
C THR A 222 -19.23 -6.76 7.79
N PRO A 223 -19.08 -8.08 7.98
CA PRO A 223 -17.75 -8.68 8.10
C PRO A 223 -17.00 -8.67 6.77
N GLU A 224 -17.70 -8.74 5.63
CA GLU A 224 -17.06 -8.84 4.32
C GLU A 224 -17.68 -7.83 3.34
N ILE A 225 -16.80 -7.18 2.58
CA ILE A 225 -17.15 -6.45 1.37
C ILE A 225 -16.25 -7.00 0.26
N TYR A 226 -16.84 -7.61 -0.76
CA TYR A 226 -16.14 -8.23 -1.88
C TYR A 226 -15.94 -7.30 -3.07
N SER A 227 -16.75 -6.26 -3.17
CA SER A 227 -16.86 -5.37 -4.33
C SER A 227 -17.39 -6.11 -5.57
N ASP A 228 -18.38 -6.99 -5.37
CA ASP A 228 -18.98 -7.81 -6.42
C ASP A 228 -20.12 -7.07 -7.16
N PRO A 229 -19.96 -6.67 -8.42
CA PRO A 229 -21.01 -6.00 -9.19
C PRO A 229 -22.23 -6.89 -9.48
N GLY A 230 -22.14 -8.21 -9.26
CA GLY A 230 -23.25 -9.14 -9.32
C GLY A 230 -24.17 -9.13 -8.10
N ASP A 231 -23.70 -8.58 -6.97
CA ASP A 231 -24.46 -8.43 -5.72
C ASP A 231 -24.62 -6.94 -5.38
N ALA A 232 -25.83 -6.42 -5.60
CA ALA A 232 -26.12 -5.00 -5.39
C ALA A 232 -25.89 -4.54 -3.93
N ASP A 233 -26.13 -5.39 -2.94
CA ASP A 233 -25.96 -5.02 -1.53
C ASP A 233 -24.49 -4.98 -1.13
N ASP A 234 -23.68 -5.90 -1.66
CA ASP A 234 -22.22 -5.87 -1.49
C ASP A 234 -21.59 -4.68 -2.21
N TYR A 235 -21.95 -4.49 -3.49
CA TYR A 235 -21.44 -3.40 -4.33
C TYR A 235 -21.78 -2.02 -3.74
N ASN A 236 -22.98 -1.83 -3.18
CA ASN A 236 -23.34 -0.58 -2.50
C ASN A 236 -22.45 -0.30 -1.28
N LYS A 237 -22.06 -1.32 -0.51
CA LYS A 237 -21.13 -1.14 0.63
C LYS A 237 -19.71 -0.82 0.15
N ALA A 238 -19.27 -1.45 -0.93
CA ALA A 238 -18.00 -1.12 -1.57
C ALA A 238 -17.98 0.34 -2.08
N GLN A 239 -19.10 0.83 -2.63
CA GLN A 239 -19.24 2.23 -3.03
C GLN A 239 -19.15 3.18 -1.83
N ILE A 240 -19.81 2.87 -0.71
CA ILE A 240 -19.68 3.66 0.53
C ILE A 240 -18.21 3.71 0.98
N LEU A 241 -17.52 2.56 1.00
CA LEU A 241 -16.10 2.50 1.35
C LEU A 241 -15.22 3.31 0.39
N SER A 242 -15.50 3.23 -0.91
CA SER A 242 -14.82 4.00 -1.96
C SER A 242 -15.00 5.50 -1.78
N ASP A 243 -16.21 5.95 -1.49
CA ASP A 243 -16.52 7.36 -1.23
C ASP A 243 -15.80 7.86 0.05
N ASN A 244 -15.76 7.05 1.11
CA ASN A 244 -15.03 7.36 2.34
C ASN A 244 -13.50 7.45 2.08
N LEU A 245 -12.93 6.48 1.36
CA LEU A 245 -11.52 6.54 0.97
C LEU A 245 -11.25 7.76 0.08
N LYS A 246 -12.22 8.09 -0.78
CA LYS A 246 -12.12 9.24 -1.68
C LYS A 246 -12.04 10.56 -0.92
N SER A 247 -12.78 10.72 0.17
CA SER A 247 -12.75 11.94 0.97
C SER A 247 -11.45 12.13 1.75
N GLU A 248 -10.80 11.04 2.15
CA GLU A 248 -9.61 11.12 3.03
C GLU A 248 -8.28 11.12 2.30
N PHE A 249 -8.18 10.50 1.12
CA PHE A 249 -6.92 10.45 0.36
C PHE A 249 -6.69 11.74 -0.45
N VAL A 250 -6.53 12.85 0.25
CA VAL A 250 -6.34 14.21 -0.31
C VAL A 250 -5.02 14.79 0.17
N PHE A 251 -4.20 15.33 -0.74
CA PHE A 251 -2.92 15.90 -0.33
C PHE A 251 -3.06 17.19 0.47
N LYS A 252 -2.31 17.32 1.57
CA LYS A 252 -2.22 18.55 2.35
C LYS A 252 -1.32 19.57 1.66
N LEU A 253 -1.76 20.81 1.54
CA LEU A 253 -0.98 21.91 0.96
C LEU A 253 0.16 22.34 1.87
#